data_AF-A0AB35U873-F1
#
_entry.id   AF-A0AB35U873-F1
#
_cell.length_a   1.000
_cell.length_b   1.000
_cell.length_c   1.000
_cell.angle_alpha   90.00
_cell.angle_beta   90.00
_cell.angle_gamma   90.00
#
_symmetry.space_group_name_H-M   'P 1'
#
loop_
_entity.id
_entity.type
_entity.pdbx_description
1 polymer ?
#
loop_
_entity_poly.entity_id
_entity_poly.type
_entity_poly.pdbx_seq_one_letter_code
_entity_poly.pdbx_strand_id
1 'polypeptide(L)'
;MIYLTGDTHGGIDLRKLTDKRLLGLSRQDYVIICGDFGFIYNWKKESRKERSWLKWFERQPYTLLFVDGNHECFPRLYDYPEITWHGGKVHVIRDNVMHLMRGEIFDLDDNTIFAMGGARSHDRGPVAGDTKAVEGRFWWPQEIPDEAEMQHGLDNLAAHGSHVDYIVTHCLPGSLQQRIKPAFGIDPLNTYLEQIMASTTYTHWYCGHYHIDQDQPHNISVLFNRLVELGETVSASLPRAGEPIYRRENKVGFFQDGKYTEGTITGIYPWGKARVKDQPVYDINVNGIVVPYVKESDIAGYGREE
;
A
#
# COMPACT_ATOMS: atom_id res chain seq x y z
N MET A 1 13.80 -9.08 -7.91
CA MET A 1 12.56 -9.34 -7.14
C MET A 1 12.00 -8.04 -6.57
N ILE A 2 10.67 -7.91 -6.49
CA ILE A 2 9.99 -6.73 -5.96
C ILE A 2 8.95 -7.14 -4.91
N TYR A 3 8.99 -6.53 -3.73
CA TYR A 3 7.98 -6.66 -2.68
C TYR A 3 7.26 -5.34 -2.43
N LEU A 4 5.98 -5.38 -2.09
CA LEU A 4 5.16 -4.20 -1.80
C LEU A 4 4.45 -4.30 -0.46
N THR A 5 4.29 -3.15 0.20
CA THR A 5 3.51 -3.01 1.43
C THR A 5 2.98 -1.59 1.57
N GLY A 6 2.04 -1.36 2.49
CA GLY A 6 1.47 -0.03 2.73
C GLY A 6 1.94 0.60 4.04
N ASP A 7 1.79 1.91 4.12
CA ASP A 7 1.74 2.78 5.29
C ASP A 7 2.59 2.34 6.50
N THR A 8 3.70 3.03 6.73
CA THR A 8 4.61 2.74 7.85
C THR A 8 4.53 3.78 8.97
N HIS A 9 4.01 4.97 8.66
CA HIS A 9 3.79 6.09 9.56
C HIS A 9 4.99 6.39 10.48
N GLY A 10 6.21 6.42 9.92
CA GLY A 10 7.41 6.73 10.70
C GLY A 10 7.75 5.71 11.80
N GLY A 11 7.37 4.45 11.56
CA GLY A 11 7.74 3.28 12.36
C GLY A 11 6.64 2.76 13.30
N ILE A 12 5.42 3.30 13.22
CA ILE A 12 4.26 2.77 13.95
C ILE A 12 3.94 1.35 13.44
N ASP A 13 3.95 1.17 12.12
CA ASP A 13 3.57 -0.09 11.48
C ASP A 13 4.78 -0.86 10.92
N LEU A 14 5.98 -0.63 11.46
CA LEU A 14 7.24 -1.17 10.90
C LEU A 14 7.29 -2.70 10.81
N ARG A 15 6.50 -3.42 11.61
CA ARG A 15 6.59 -4.88 11.73
C ARG A 15 6.63 -5.58 10.36
N LYS A 16 5.97 -5.02 9.34
CA LYS A 16 5.92 -5.58 7.97
C LYS A 16 7.28 -5.60 7.26
N LEU A 17 8.18 -4.68 7.64
CA LEU A 17 9.55 -4.58 7.13
C LEU A 17 10.55 -5.46 7.90
N THR A 18 10.09 -6.23 8.90
CA THR A 18 10.92 -7.23 9.59
C THR A 18 10.64 -8.66 9.12
N ASP A 19 9.95 -8.80 7.98
CA ASP A 19 9.66 -10.10 7.38
C ASP A 19 10.97 -10.80 6.95
N LYS A 20 11.09 -12.10 7.24
CA LYS A 20 12.29 -12.87 6.94
C LYS A 20 12.56 -13.00 5.44
N ARG A 21 11.51 -12.89 4.60
CA ARG A 21 11.63 -12.88 3.14
C ARG A 21 12.56 -11.76 2.65
N LEU A 22 12.61 -10.65 3.38
CA LEU A 22 13.46 -9.50 3.04
C LEU A 22 14.94 -9.70 3.36
N LEU A 23 15.31 -10.72 4.15
CA LEU A 23 16.70 -10.94 4.58
C LEU A 23 17.61 -11.49 3.47
N GLY A 24 17.03 -12.17 2.48
CA GLY A 24 17.76 -12.79 1.37
C GLY A 24 17.93 -11.91 0.14
N LEU A 25 17.42 -10.68 0.19
CA LEU A 25 17.44 -9.75 -0.93
C LEU A 25 18.82 -9.13 -1.16
N SER A 26 18.97 -8.45 -2.28
CA SER A 26 20.16 -7.72 -2.73
C SER A 26 19.81 -6.30 -3.15
N ARG A 27 20.81 -5.48 -3.47
CA ARG A 27 20.59 -4.08 -3.91
C ARG A 27 19.84 -3.96 -5.23
N GLN A 28 19.73 -5.06 -5.97
CA GLN A 28 18.99 -5.18 -7.21
C GLN A 28 17.55 -5.66 -6.97
N ASP A 29 17.18 -5.92 -5.73
CA ASP A 29 15.81 -6.21 -5.31
C ASP A 29 15.20 -5.00 -4.62
N TYR A 30 13.89 -4.86 -4.76
CA TYR A 30 13.18 -3.65 -4.37
C TYR A 30 12.09 -3.95 -3.35
N VAL A 31 11.94 -3.06 -2.37
CA VAL A 31 10.79 -3.04 -1.48
C VAL A 31 10.11 -1.70 -1.68
N ILE A 32 8.84 -1.71 -2.10
CA ILE A 32 8.06 -0.50 -2.39
C ILE A 32 7.03 -0.28 -1.27
N ILE A 33 7.02 0.91 -0.69
CA ILE A 33 6.00 1.34 0.26
C ILE A 33 4.97 2.21 -0.47
N CYS A 34 3.70 1.79 -0.46
CA CYS A 34 2.57 2.46 -1.12
C CYS A 34 2.08 3.70 -0.34
N GLY A 35 3.00 4.61 -0.01
CA GLY A 35 2.72 5.85 0.72
C GLY A 35 2.88 5.77 2.24
N ASP A 36 2.82 6.94 2.87
CA ASP A 36 3.03 7.15 4.30
C ASP A 36 4.28 6.43 4.83
N PHE A 37 5.41 6.71 4.18
CA PHE A 37 6.74 6.38 4.66
C PHE A 37 6.99 7.08 6.01
N GLY A 38 6.78 8.40 6.09
CA GLY A 38 6.71 9.12 7.37
C GLY A 38 7.99 9.13 8.22
N PHE A 39 9.13 8.64 7.69
CA PHE A 39 10.44 8.71 8.36
C PHE A 39 11.18 10.02 8.08
N ILE A 40 10.59 10.92 7.31
CA ILE A 40 11.09 12.25 6.98
C ILE A 40 9.99 13.26 7.32
N TYR A 41 9.91 13.67 8.59
CA TYR A 41 8.77 14.46 9.06
C TYR A 41 9.16 15.77 9.74
N ASN A 42 10.32 15.82 10.40
CA ASN A 42 10.81 17.02 11.07
C ASN A 42 11.24 18.07 10.04
N TRP A 43 10.36 19.03 9.77
CA TRP A 43 10.48 20.03 8.69
C TRP A 43 11.79 20.84 8.68
N LYS A 44 12.45 21.03 9.83
CA LYS A 44 13.68 21.83 9.90
C LYS A 44 14.92 21.09 9.40
N LYS A 45 15.06 19.81 9.80
CA LYS A 45 16.23 18.98 9.54
C LYS A 45 16.01 17.58 10.09
N GLU A 46 16.88 16.66 9.69
CA GLU A 46 16.88 15.29 10.20
C GLU A 46 17.00 15.22 11.73
N SER A 47 15.95 14.70 12.38
CA SER A 47 15.96 14.47 13.83
C SER A 47 16.84 13.27 14.21
N ARG A 48 17.16 13.09 15.50
CA ARG A 48 17.89 11.91 15.97
C ARG A 48 17.12 10.61 15.68
N LYS A 49 15.79 10.62 15.80
CA LYS A 49 14.93 9.46 15.52
C LYS A 49 14.97 9.09 14.04
N GLU A 50 14.78 10.08 13.17
CA GLU A 50 14.84 9.89 11.71
C GLU A 50 16.19 9.36 11.28
N ARG A 51 17.28 9.93 11.78
CA ARG A 51 18.65 9.47 11.51
C ARG A 51 18.87 8.01 11.83
N SER A 52 18.36 7.54 12.97
CA SER A 52 18.48 6.14 13.36
C SER A 52 17.71 5.23 12.41
N TRP A 53 16.52 5.64 11.98
CA TRP A 53 15.71 4.89 11.01
C TRP A 53 16.33 4.87 9.63
N LEU A 54 16.75 6.02 9.10
CA LEU A 54 17.41 6.11 7.80
C LEU A 54 18.71 5.29 7.78
N LYS A 55 19.49 5.28 8.88
CA LYS A 55 20.64 4.36 9.04
C LYS A 55 20.25 2.89 9.08
N TRP A 56 19.07 2.56 9.61
CA TRP A 56 18.58 1.18 9.58
C TRP A 56 18.20 0.78 8.15
N PHE A 57 17.53 1.66 7.40
CA PHE A 57 17.21 1.46 5.99
C PHE A 57 18.46 1.37 5.11
N GLU A 58 19.48 2.20 5.35
CA GLU A 58 20.79 2.13 4.69
C GLU A 58 21.46 0.76 4.80
N ARG A 59 21.22 0.06 5.91
CA ARG A 59 21.82 -1.25 6.20
C ARG A 59 21.00 -2.42 5.67
N GLN A 60 19.78 -2.18 5.19
CA GLN A 60 19.00 -3.24 4.58
C GLN A 60 19.69 -3.71 3.30
N PRO A 61 19.58 -4.99 2.92
CA PRO A 61 20.29 -5.49 1.76
C PRO A 61 19.64 -5.06 0.45
N TYR A 62 18.38 -4.63 0.49
CA TYR A 62 17.55 -4.21 -0.65
C TYR A 62 17.53 -2.69 -0.89
N THR A 63 17.01 -2.30 -2.04
CA THR A 63 16.67 -0.91 -2.35
C THR A 63 15.24 -0.63 -1.92
N LEU A 64 15.07 0.35 -1.03
CA LEU A 64 13.76 0.78 -0.54
C LEU A 64 13.24 1.94 -1.38
N LEU A 65 12.04 1.76 -1.91
CA LEU A 65 11.32 2.74 -2.70
C LEU A 65 10.03 3.10 -1.98
N PHE A 66 9.52 4.30 -2.20
CA PHE A 66 8.20 4.68 -1.74
C PHE A 66 7.60 5.72 -2.69
N VAL A 67 6.28 5.70 -2.83
CA VAL A 67 5.52 6.88 -3.28
C VAL A 67 5.18 7.72 -2.06
N ASP A 68 5.01 9.03 -2.20
CA ASP A 68 4.57 9.86 -1.09
C ASP A 68 3.08 9.60 -0.73
N GLY A 69 2.73 9.83 0.54
CA GLY A 69 1.35 9.81 1.02
C GLY A 69 0.93 11.12 1.66
N ASN A 70 -0.14 11.12 2.44
CA ASN A 70 -0.60 12.34 3.12
C ASN A 70 0.15 12.63 4.43
N HIS A 71 0.99 11.71 4.91
CA HIS A 71 1.83 11.87 6.10
C HIS A 71 3.33 12.05 5.78
N GLU A 72 3.65 12.85 4.76
CA GLU A 72 5.02 13.22 4.40
C GLU A 72 5.32 14.70 4.66
N CYS A 73 6.58 15.03 4.97
CA CYS A 73 7.03 16.42 5.01
C CYS A 73 7.50 16.88 3.61
N PHE A 74 6.55 17.33 2.78
CA PHE A 74 6.80 17.76 1.40
C PHE A 74 7.96 18.76 1.24
N PRO A 75 8.09 19.83 2.06
CA PRO A 75 9.22 20.76 1.93
C PRO A 75 10.58 20.09 2.11
N ARG A 76 10.68 19.07 2.97
CA ARG A 76 11.91 18.31 3.13
C ARG A 76 12.08 17.26 2.05
N LEU A 77 10.99 16.67 1.58
CA LEU A 77 11.02 15.68 0.51
C LEU A 77 11.57 16.29 -0.79
N TYR A 78 11.11 17.49 -1.12
CA TYR A 78 11.50 18.22 -2.34
C TYR A 78 12.88 18.89 -2.25
N ASP A 79 13.50 18.93 -1.06
CA ASP A 79 14.87 19.45 -0.87
C ASP A 79 15.94 18.36 -1.10
N TYR A 80 15.55 17.10 -1.22
CA TYR A 80 16.48 16.02 -1.54
C TYR A 80 16.92 16.06 -3.01
N PRO A 81 18.14 15.58 -3.34
CA PRO A 81 18.62 15.55 -4.71
C PRO A 81 17.69 14.77 -5.64
N GLU A 82 17.33 15.40 -6.78
CA GLU A 82 16.61 14.77 -7.88
C GLU A 82 17.59 14.16 -8.88
N ILE A 83 17.38 12.89 -9.26
CA ILE A 83 18.10 12.24 -10.35
C ILE A 83 17.15 11.44 -11.24
N THR A 84 17.54 11.22 -12.49
CA THR A 84 16.93 10.18 -13.33
C THR A 84 17.49 8.81 -12.92
N TRP A 85 16.61 7.85 -12.68
CA TRP A 85 16.92 6.52 -12.18
C TRP A 85 15.89 5.51 -12.73
N HIS A 86 16.36 4.50 -13.46
CA HIS A 86 15.53 3.49 -14.13
C HIS A 86 14.35 4.06 -14.93
N GLY A 87 14.61 5.05 -15.80
CA GLY A 87 13.59 5.62 -16.69
C GLY A 87 12.81 6.80 -16.09
N GLY A 88 12.59 6.82 -14.78
CA GLY A 88 11.88 7.88 -14.08
C GLY A 88 12.76 8.77 -13.23
N LYS A 89 12.18 9.80 -12.60
CA LYS A 89 12.85 10.67 -11.63
C LYS A 89 12.60 10.23 -10.17
N VAL A 90 13.63 10.38 -9.34
CA VAL A 90 13.53 10.07 -7.91
C VAL A 90 14.13 11.19 -7.06
N HIS A 91 13.62 11.36 -5.84
CA HIS A 91 14.38 12.05 -4.78
C HIS A 91 15.23 11.04 -4.01
N VAL A 92 16.54 11.30 -3.92
CA VAL A 92 17.49 10.41 -3.25
C VAL A 92 17.58 10.77 -1.76
N ILE A 93 16.92 9.98 -0.91
CA ILE A 93 16.95 10.17 0.54
C ILE A 93 18.28 9.66 1.11
N ARG A 94 18.70 8.48 0.63
CA ARG A 94 19.95 7.77 0.85
C ARG A 94 20.28 6.93 -0.38
N ASP A 95 21.49 6.38 -0.46
CA ASP A 95 21.97 5.58 -1.61
C ASP A 95 21.00 4.45 -2.03
N ASN A 96 20.28 3.84 -1.08
CA ASN A 96 19.29 2.78 -1.33
C ASN A 96 17.88 3.13 -0.84
N VAL A 97 17.59 4.39 -0.54
CA VAL A 97 16.27 4.84 -0.09
C VAL A 97 15.83 5.98 -0.97
N MET A 98 14.82 5.75 -1.79
CA MET A 98 14.42 6.70 -2.83
C MET A 98 12.91 6.91 -2.83
N HIS A 99 12.51 8.16 -3.05
CA HIS A 99 11.13 8.54 -3.32
C HIS A 99 10.89 8.50 -4.83
N LEU A 100 9.95 7.66 -5.27
CA LEU A 100 9.48 7.60 -6.67
C LEU A 100 8.62 8.84 -6.93
N MET A 101 9.08 9.72 -7.82
CA MET A 101 8.36 10.96 -8.09
C MET A 101 7.04 10.70 -8.82
N ARG A 102 6.07 11.56 -8.54
CA ARG A 102 4.71 11.51 -9.08
C ARG A 102 4.72 11.59 -10.60
N GLY A 103 3.94 10.72 -11.25
CA GLY A 103 3.75 10.71 -12.69
C GLY A 103 4.88 10.03 -13.47
N GLU A 104 5.93 9.53 -12.80
CA GLU A 104 7.05 8.84 -13.44
C GLU A 104 6.75 7.36 -13.68
N ILE A 105 7.40 6.79 -14.69
CA ILE A 105 7.38 5.35 -15.02
C ILE A 105 8.79 4.80 -14.83
N PHE A 106 8.90 3.66 -14.16
CA PHE A 106 10.19 3.03 -13.83
C PHE A 106 10.32 1.64 -14.43
N ASP A 107 11.51 1.32 -14.93
CA ASP A 107 11.89 -0.02 -15.41
C ASP A 107 12.60 -0.79 -14.29
N LEU A 108 11.86 -1.63 -13.56
CA LEU A 108 12.36 -2.38 -12.40
C LEU A 108 12.11 -3.88 -12.57
N ASP A 109 13.16 -4.69 -12.51
CA ASP A 109 13.08 -6.16 -12.61
C ASP A 109 12.33 -6.62 -13.87
N ASP A 110 12.63 -5.99 -15.01
CA ASP A 110 11.97 -6.18 -16.32
C ASP A 110 10.47 -5.81 -16.38
N ASN A 111 9.98 -5.03 -15.41
CA ASN A 111 8.61 -4.53 -15.38
C ASN A 111 8.55 -2.99 -15.41
N THR A 112 7.55 -2.47 -16.10
CA THR A 112 7.20 -1.04 -16.11
C THR A 112 6.25 -0.70 -14.96
N ILE A 113 6.64 0.26 -14.11
CA ILE A 113 5.88 0.65 -12.91
C ILE A 113 5.56 2.14 -12.95
N PHE A 114 4.29 2.50 -13.07
CA PHE A 114 3.83 3.88 -12.92
C PHE A 114 3.64 4.23 -11.44
N ALA A 115 4.17 5.37 -11.01
CA ALA A 115 4.10 5.84 -9.63
C ALA A 115 3.27 7.12 -9.49
N MET A 116 2.29 7.13 -8.58
CA MET A 116 1.58 8.35 -8.21
C MET A 116 1.27 8.39 -6.72
N GLY A 117 2.02 9.23 -6.00
CA GLY A 117 1.78 9.52 -4.59
C GLY A 117 0.60 10.46 -4.34
N GLY A 118 0.41 10.79 -3.07
CA GLY A 118 -0.58 11.74 -2.60
C GLY A 118 -1.87 11.10 -2.07
N ALA A 119 -2.49 11.79 -1.13
CA ALA A 119 -3.84 11.55 -0.64
C ALA A 119 -4.28 12.78 0.16
N ARG A 120 -5.58 12.96 0.36
CA ARG A 120 -6.06 14.02 1.25
C ARG A 120 -5.94 13.57 2.70
N SER A 121 -5.28 14.37 3.54
CA SER A 121 -5.44 14.17 4.98
C SER A 121 -6.91 14.36 5.39
N HIS A 122 -7.51 13.32 5.96
CA HIS A 122 -8.87 13.36 6.51
C HIS A 122 -8.90 13.88 7.96
N ASP A 123 -7.74 13.91 8.62
CA ASP A 123 -7.52 14.58 9.91
C ASP A 123 -7.43 16.12 9.77
N ARG A 124 -7.80 16.66 8.60
CA ARG A 124 -7.92 18.11 8.35
C ARG A 124 -9.20 18.63 9.00
N GLY A 125 -9.15 18.89 10.30
CA GLY A 125 -10.18 19.68 10.96
C GLY A 125 -9.86 19.98 12.43
N PRO A 126 -10.33 21.12 12.95
CA PRO A 126 -10.40 21.28 14.38
C PRO A 126 -11.41 20.26 14.91
N VAL A 127 -10.94 19.25 15.66
CA VAL A 127 -11.81 18.61 16.65
C VAL A 127 -12.42 19.75 17.46
N ALA A 128 -13.71 19.76 17.76
CA ALA A 128 -14.31 20.84 18.55
C ALA A 128 -13.44 21.16 19.80
N GLY A 129 -12.69 22.26 19.75
CA GLY A 129 -11.70 22.66 20.75
C GLY A 129 -10.20 22.52 20.42
N ASP A 130 -9.78 21.96 19.27
CA ASP A 130 -8.37 21.81 18.89
C ASP A 130 -8.00 22.65 17.65
N THR A 131 -7.32 23.78 17.87
CA THR A 131 -6.88 24.76 16.86
C THR A 131 -5.61 24.33 16.10
N LYS A 132 -5.35 23.02 15.98
CA LYS A 132 -4.05 22.48 15.52
C LYS A 132 -3.91 22.14 14.04
N ALA A 133 -4.88 22.36 13.15
CA ALA A 133 -4.67 22.19 11.71
C ALA A 133 -3.84 23.34 11.12
N VAL A 134 -2.59 23.49 11.57
CA VAL A 134 -1.64 24.51 11.08
C VAL A 134 -0.95 23.96 9.84
N GLU A 135 -1.21 24.61 8.71
CA GLU A 135 -0.49 24.39 7.45
C GLU A 135 1.02 24.47 7.68
N GLY A 136 1.78 23.53 7.13
CA GLY A 136 3.22 23.47 7.32
C GLY A 136 3.69 22.82 8.63
N ARG A 137 2.76 22.34 9.48
CA ARG A 137 3.08 21.59 10.70
C ARG A 137 2.41 20.22 10.78
N PHE A 138 1.17 20.10 10.30
CA PHE A 138 0.40 18.86 10.37
C PHE A 138 -0.15 18.40 9.02
N TRP A 139 -0.21 19.29 8.04
CA TRP A 139 -0.65 19.00 6.69
C TRP A 139 0.02 19.98 5.71
N TRP A 140 0.08 19.59 4.44
CA TRP A 140 0.61 20.39 3.33
C TRP A 140 -0.36 20.41 2.14
N PRO A 141 -0.49 21.54 1.42
CA PRO A 141 -1.24 21.58 0.17
C PRO A 141 -0.74 20.54 -0.85
N GLN A 142 0.57 20.29 -0.85
CA GLN A 142 1.26 19.32 -1.70
C GLN A 142 0.83 17.87 -1.50
N GLU A 143 0.09 17.54 -0.44
CA GLU A 143 -0.52 16.22 -0.25
C GLU A 143 -1.40 15.78 -1.43
N ILE A 144 -2.02 16.74 -2.13
CA ILE A 144 -2.72 16.49 -3.39
C ILE A 144 -1.80 16.92 -4.52
N PRO A 145 -1.53 16.04 -5.51
CA PRO A 145 -0.81 16.41 -6.71
C PRO A 145 -1.46 17.59 -7.42
N ASP A 146 -0.63 18.51 -7.90
CA ASP A 146 -1.14 19.62 -8.70
C ASP A 146 -1.47 19.18 -10.13
N GLU A 147 -2.08 20.08 -10.89
CA GLU A 147 -2.49 19.80 -12.27
C GLU A 147 -1.29 19.48 -13.18
N ALA A 148 -0.12 20.08 -12.93
CA ALA A 148 1.07 19.82 -13.72
C ALA A 148 1.66 18.43 -13.42
N GLU A 149 1.70 18.02 -12.15
CA GLU A 149 2.11 16.67 -11.74
C GLU A 149 1.17 15.60 -12.32
N MET A 150 -0.15 15.84 -12.28
CA MET A 150 -1.15 14.94 -12.86
C MET A 150 -1.04 14.87 -14.39
N GLN A 151 -0.93 16.03 -15.07
CA GLN A 151 -0.78 16.07 -16.52
C GLN A 151 0.50 15.41 -16.99
N HIS A 152 1.62 15.62 -16.30
CA HIS A 152 2.88 14.93 -16.56
C HIS A 152 2.71 13.40 -16.51
N GLY A 153 1.98 12.89 -15.52
CA GLY A 153 1.66 11.46 -15.46
C GLY A 153 0.81 10.97 -16.63
N LEU A 154 -0.18 11.75 -17.10
CA LEU A 154 -0.96 11.40 -18.30
C LEU A 154 -0.10 11.40 -19.55
N ASP A 155 0.78 12.39 -19.70
CA ASP A 155 1.66 12.52 -20.85
C ASP A 155 2.66 11.36 -20.91
N ASN A 156 3.24 10.98 -19.76
CA ASN A 156 4.12 9.81 -19.64
C ASN A 156 3.39 8.51 -19.99
N LEU A 157 2.17 8.29 -19.46
CA LEU A 157 1.37 7.12 -19.80
C LEU A 157 1.03 7.11 -21.29
N ALA A 158 0.61 8.23 -21.87
CA ALA A 158 0.32 8.34 -23.30
C ALA A 158 1.56 8.04 -24.17
N ALA A 159 2.74 8.53 -23.77
CA ALA A 159 4.00 8.22 -24.44
C ALA A 159 4.36 6.72 -24.39
N HIS A 160 3.90 6.00 -23.38
CA HIS A 160 4.03 4.54 -23.24
C HIS A 160 2.81 3.78 -23.80
N GLY A 161 1.99 4.42 -24.65
CA GLY A 161 0.83 3.77 -25.27
C GLY A 161 -0.28 3.42 -24.29
N SER A 162 -0.36 4.11 -23.16
CA SER A 162 -1.31 3.87 -22.06
C SER A 162 -1.27 2.43 -21.54
N HIS A 163 -0.06 1.88 -21.47
CA HIS A 163 0.20 0.54 -20.98
C HIS A 163 1.42 0.54 -20.05
N VAL A 164 1.27 -0.05 -18.87
CA VAL A 164 2.33 -0.33 -17.91
C VAL A 164 2.03 -1.66 -17.24
N ASP A 165 3.04 -2.38 -16.75
CA ASP A 165 2.81 -3.66 -16.09
C ASP A 165 2.13 -3.45 -14.73
N TYR A 166 2.59 -2.45 -13.97
CA TYR A 166 2.09 -2.19 -12.62
C TYR A 166 1.88 -0.70 -12.34
N ILE A 167 0.94 -0.44 -11.45
CA ILE A 167 0.67 0.90 -10.91
C ILE A 167 0.87 0.86 -9.39
N VAL A 168 1.58 1.84 -8.85
CA VAL A 168 1.73 2.03 -7.40
C VAL A 168 1.25 3.41 -7.02
N THR A 169 0.26 3.46 -6.15
CA THR A 169 -0.26 4.71 -5.59
C THR A 169 -0.38 4.66 -4.09
N HIS A 170 -0.66 5.81 -3.48
CA HIS A 170 -1.10 5.85 -2.10
C HIS A 170 -2.63 5.85 -1.97
N CYS A 171 -3.34 6.58 -2.84
CA CYS A 171 -4.81 6.70 -2.82
C CYS A 171 -5.49 5.82 -3.88
N LEU A 172 -6.80 5.56 -3.72
CA LEU A 172 -7.61 4.83 -4.70
C LEU A 172 -8.34 5.76 -5.70
N PRO A 173 -8.75 5.21 -6.86
CA PRO A 173 -9.84 5.76 -7.67
C PRO A 173 -11.08 6.05 -6.83
N GLY A 174 -11.79 7.14 -7.16
CA GLY A 174 -12.90 7.64 -6.35
C GLY A 174 -14.03 6.63 -6.15
N SER A 175 -14.39 5.87 -7.18
CA SER A 175 -15.46 4.87 -7.10
C SER A 175 -15.11 3.72 -6.13
N LEU A 176 -13.83 3.34 -6.05
CA LEU A 176 -13.34 2.30 -5.14
C LEU A 176 -13.16 2.84 -3.72
N GLN A 177 -12.65 4.07 -3.56
CA GLN A 177 -12.58 4.74 -2.26
C GLN A 177 -13.94 4.75 -1.57
N GLN A 178 -15.01 5.14 -2.28
CA GLN A 178 -16.35 5.23 -1.70
C GLN A 178 -16.90 3.88 -1.23
N ARG A 179 -16.44 2.75 -1.79
CA ARG A 179 -16.82 1.41 -1.31
C ARG A 179 -16.23 1.11 0.06
N ILE A 180 -15.01 1.59 0.32
CA ILE A 180 -14.23 1.29 1.53
C ILE A 180 -14.46 2.34 2.62
N LYS A 181 -14.43 3.61 2.24
CA LYS A 181 -14.59 4.78 3.12
C LYS A 181 -15.60 5.75 2.50
N PRO A 182 -16.91 5.47 2.55
CA PRO A 182 -17.95 6.34 1.97
C PRO A 182 -17.99 7.74 2.61
N ALA A 183 -17.44 7.91 3.81
CA ALA A 183 -17.32 9.20 4.47
C ALA A 183 -16.20 10.09 3.89
N PHE A 184 -15.29 9.53 3.09
CA PHE A 184 -14.22 10.29 2.45
C PHE A 184 -14.76 10.95 1.19
N GLY A 185 -14.62 12.27 1.08
CA GLY A 185 -15.00 13.01 -0.12
C GLY A 185 -14.09 12.68 -1.31
N ILE A 186 -14.62 12.80 -2.52
CA ILE A 186 -13.84 12.70 -3.76
C ILE A 186 -13.14 14.03 -4.02
N ASP A 187 -11.85 13.98 -4.29
CA ASP A 187 -11.02 15.13 -4.63
C ASP A 187 -10.41 15.01 -6.06
N PRO A 188 -9.63 15.99 -6.52
CA PRO A 188 -9.01 15.93 -7.85
C PRO A 188 -8.12 14.70 -8.08
N LEU A 189 -7.39 14.24 -7.06
CA LEU A 189 -6.55 13.05 -7.18
C LEU A 189 -7.41 11.79 -7.37
N ASN A 190 -8.48 11.62 -6.58
CA ASN A 190 -9.39 10.49 -6.79
C ASN A 190 -9.99 10.48 -8.21
N THR A 191 -10.32 11.65 -8.75
CA THR A 191 -10.87 11.81 -10.10
C THR A 191 -9.84 11.46 -11.17
N TYR A 192 -8.60 11.90 -10.97
CA TYR A 192 -7.45 11.57 -11.81
C TYR A 192 -7.17 10.06 -11.83
N LEU A 193 -7.17 9.42 -10.66
CA LEU A 193 -6.94 7.98 -10.56
C LEU A 193 -8.08 7.16 -11.18
N GLU A 194 -9.32 7.66 -11.14
CA GLU A 194 -10.44 7.08 -11.89
C GLU A 194 -10.19 7.14 -13.40
N GLN A 195 -9.66 8.25 -13.91
CA GLN A 195 -9.28 8.39 -15.31
C GLN A 195 -8.16 7.40 -15.69
N ILE A 196 -7.10 7.26 -14.88
CA ILE A 196 -6.05 6.26 -15.13
C ILE A 196 -6.65 4.86 -15.16
N MET A 197 -7.44 4.49 -14.15
CA MET A 197 -8.09 3.17 -14.07
C MET A 197 -8.92 2.86 -15.31
N ALA A 198 -9.56 3.87 -15.92
CA ALA A 198 -10.38 3.72 -17.11
C ALA A 198 -9.59 3.74 -18.44
N SER A 199 -8.40 4.32 -18.47
CA SER A 199 -7.67 4.61 -19.72
C SER A 199 -6.34 3.88 -19.88
N THR A 200 -5.84 3.24 -18.81
CA THR A 200 -4.54 2.56 -18.81
C THR A 200 -4.73 1.06 -18.64
N THR A 201 -4.05 0.26 -19.46
CA THR A 201 -4.00 -1.20 -19.28
C THR A 201 -2.85 -1.59 -18.37
N TYR A 202 -3.11 -2.39 -17.34
CA TYR A 202 -2.11 -2.85 -16.38
C TYR A 202 -2.39 -4.27 -15.87
N THR A 203 -1.35 -4.95 -15.40
CA THR A 203 -1.46 -6.29 -14.80
C THR A 203 -2.05 -6.19 -13.41
N HIS A 204 -1.47 -5.35 -12.55
CA HIS A 204 -1.95 -5.15 -11.17
C HIS A 204 -1.64 -3.75 -10.63
N TRP A 205 -2.48 -3.25 -9.72
CA TRP A 205 -2.32 -1.96 -9.05
C TRP A 205 -2.20 -2.16 -7.54
N TYR A 206 -1.20 -1.55 -6.91
CA TYR A 206 -1.03 -1.53 -5.46
C TYR A 206 -1.26 -0.14 -4.85
N CYS A 207 -2.04 -0.09 -3.77
CA CYS A 207 -2.48 1.14 -3.10
C CYS A 207 -2.29 1.05 -1.57
N GLY A 208 -2.11 2.17 -0.86
CA GLY A 208 -2.07 2.23 0.61
C GLY A 208 -3.28 2.94 1.24
N HIS A 209 -3.02 3.81 2.23
CA HIS A 209 -3.90 4.85 2.80
C HIS A 209 -5.08 4.36 3.68
N TYR A 210 -5.76 3.28 3.31
CA TYR A 210 -7.05 2.92 3.93
C TYR A 210 -6.93 2.04 5.17
N HIS A 211 -5.70 1.70 5.58
CA HIS A 211 -5.34 0.88 6.75
C HIS A 211 -6.06 -0.48 6.77
N ILE A 212 -6.18 -1.08 5.59
CA ILE A 212 -6.72 -2.41 5.40
C ILE A 212 -5.87 -3.16 4.37
N ASP A 213 -5.81 -4.47 4.54
CA ASP A 213 -5.33 -5.37 3.50
C ASP A 213 -6.55 -5.95 2.80
N GLN A 214 -6.82 -5.51 1.57
CA GLN A 214 -8.00 -5.94 0.84
C GLN A 214 -7.85 -5.82 -0.68
N ASP A 215 -8.18 -6.89 -1.41
CA ASP A 215 -8.34 -6.85 -2.86
C ASP A 215 -9.63 -6.12 -3.27
N GLN A 216 -9.55 -5.40 -4.38
CA GLN A 216 -10.63 -4.64 -5.01
C GLN A 216 -10.83 -5.13 -6.46
N PRO A 217 -11.98 -4.80 -7.09
CA PRO A 217 -12.15 -4.99 -8.53
C PRO A 217 -11.04 -4.29 -9.34
N HIS A 218 -10.90 -4.68 -10.61
CA HIS A 218 -9.91 -4.13 -11.54
C HIS A 218 -8.45 -4.45 -11.20
N ASN A 219 -8.18 -5.61 -10.59
CA ASN A 219 -6.82 -6.04 -10.20
C ASN A 219 -6.10 -5.01 -9.32
N ILE A 220 -6.81 -4.49 -8.33
CA ILE A 220 -6.25 -3.50 -7.40
C ILE A 220 -6.18 -4.12 -6.00
N SER A 221 -5.04 -4.02 -5.33
CA SER A 221 -4.86 -4.45 -3.95
C SER A 221 -4.53 -3.26 -3.06
N VAL A 222 -5.33 -3.07 -2.01
CA VAL A 222 -5.01 -2.13 -0.93
C VAL A 222 -4.16 -2.86 0.08
N LEU A 223 -2.98 -2.31 0.37
CA LEU A 223 -1.99 -2.85 1.29
C LEU A 223 -1.97 -2.00 2.55
N PHE A 224 -1.90 -2.68 3.68
CA PHE A 224 -1.52 -2.10 4.95
C PHE A 224 -0.47 -2.99 5.59
N ASN A 225 -0.86 -4.05 6.30
CA ASN A 225 0.07 -4.89 7.05
C ASN A 225 0.64 -6.07 6.27
N ARG A 226 0.15 -6.35 5.06
CA ARG A 226 0.69 -7.40 4.20
C ARG A 226 1.91 -6.93 3.43
N LEU A 227 2.85 -7.87 3.30
CA LEU A 227 4.00 -7.77 2.41
C LEU A 227 3.74 -8.80 1.30
N VAL A 228 3.53 -8.30 0.09
CA VAL A 228 3.21 -9.09 -1.10
C VAL A 228 4.36 -9.04 -2.08
N GLU A 229 4.56 -10.10 -2.84
CA GLU A 229 5.45 -10.06 -4.00
C GLU A 229 4.74 -9.36 -5.18
N LEU A 230 5.48 -8.74 -6.09
CA LEU A 230 4.90 -8.12 -7.27
C LEU A 230 4.12 -9.15 -8.11
N GLY A 231 2.89 -8.82 -8.49
CA GLY A 231 1.93 -9.72 -9.12
C GLY A 231 1.06 -10.53 -8.15
N GLU A 232 1.38 -10.57 -6.85
CA GLU A 232 0.57 -11.23 -5.83
C GLU A 232 -0.58 -10.33 -5.35
N THR A 233 -1.70 -10.93 -4.96
CA THR A 233 -2.86 -10.26 -4.35
C THR A 233 -2.83 -10.37 -2.82
N VAL A 234 -3.62 -9.57 -2.10
CA VAL A 234 -3.75 -9.70 -0.64
C VAL A 234 -4.27 -11.07 -0.24
N SER A 235 -5.28 -11.58 -0.96
CA SER A 235 -5.86 -12.89 -0.70
C SER A 235 -4.92 -14.06 -0.99
N ALA A 236 -3.91 -13.87 -1.85
CA ALA A 236 -2.86 -14.86 -2.09
C ALA A 236 -1.70 -14.77 -1.08
N SER A 237 -1.56 -13.62 -0.39
CA SER A 237 -0.46 -13.34 0.52
C SER A 237 -0.36 -14.28 1.72
N LEU A 238 0.87 -14.50 2.18
CA LEU A 238 1.13 -15.31 3.38
C LEU A 238 0.42 -14.72 4.62
N PRO A 239 -0.27 -15.57 5.41
CA PRO A 239 -0.90 -15.18 6.66
C PRO A 239 0.03 -14.52 7.66
N ARG A 240 -0.52 -13.58 8.43
CA ARG A 240 0.23 -12.85 9.44
C ARG A 240 -0.50 -12.79 10.77
N ALA A 241 0.12 -13.37 11.81
CA ALA A 241 -0.44 -13.37 13.15
C ALA A 241 -0.77 -11.94 13.65
N GLY A 242 -2.01 -11.80 14.11
CA GLY A 242 -2.60 -10.56 14.59
C GLY A 242 -3.29 -9.73 13.51
N GLU A 243 -3.15 -10.06 12.22
CA GLU A 243 -3.61 -9.24 11.09
C GLU A 243 -4.56 -10.00 10.16
N PRO A 244 -5.77 -10.40 10.61
CA PRO A 244 -6.72 -11.10 9.75
C PRO A 244 -7.14 -10.23 8.56
N ILE A 245 -7.16 -10.81 7.35
CA ILE A 245 -7.63 -10.08 6.16
C ILE A 245 -9.16 -10.17 6.00
N TYR A 246 -9.74 -11.29 6.43
CA TYR A 246 -11.19 -11.47 6.36
C TYR A 246 -11.91 -10.93 7.61
N ARG A 247 -13.12 -10.42 7.40
CA ARG A 247 -14.01 -9.86 8.43
C ARG A 247 -15.27 -10.70 8.59
N ARG A 248 -16.00 -10.48 9.70
CA ARG A 248 -17.31 -11.09 9.91
C ARG A 248 -18.23 -10.73 8.77
N GLU A 249 -19.13 -11.66 8.43
CA GLU A 249 -20.06 -11.57 7.29
C GLU A 249 -19.39 -11.67 5.91
N ASN A 250 -18.06 -11.74 5.81
CA ASN A 250 -17.44 -12.08 4.54
C ASN A 250 -17.82 -13.50 4.14
N LYS A 251 -18.29 -13.65 2.90
CA LYS A 251 -18.41 -14.96 2.24
C LYS A 251 -17.03 -15.39 1.77
N VAL A 252 -16.70 -16.65 1.99
CA VAL A 252 -15.40 -17.21 1.63
C VAL A 252 -15.53 -18.65 1.15
N GLY A 253 -14.62 -19.07 0.30
CA GLY A 253 -14.41 -20.46 -0.06
C GLY A 253 -13.25 -21.06 0.72
N PHE A 254 -13.30 -22.33 1.09
CA PHE A 254 -12.19 -23.01 1.74
C PHE A 254 -12.24 -24.52 1.46
N PHE A 255 -11.09 -25.17 1.56
CA PHE A 255 -11.02 -26.62 1.39
C PHE A 255 -11.17 -27.34 2.73
N GLN A 256 -12.13 -28.25 2.80
CA GLN A 256 -12.35 -29.13 3.95
C GLN A 256 -12.44 -30.58 3.46
N ASP A 257 -11.63 -31.47 4.05
CA ASP A 257 -11.57 -32.89 3.70
C ASP A 257 -11.43 -33.16 2.18
N GLY A 258 -10.64 -32.32 1.50
CA GLY A 258 -10.40 -32.41 0.06
C GLY A 258 -11.54 -31.87 -0.83
N LYS A 259 -12.55 -31.20 -0.25
CA LYS A 259 -13.67 -30.59 -0.97
C LYS A 259 -13.70 -29.08 -0.76
N TYR A 260 -13.88 -28.35 -1.85
CA TYR A 260 -14.18 -26.92 -1.79
C TYR A 260 -15.57 -26.71 -1.20
N THR A 261 -15.67 -25.83 -0.21
CA THR A 261 -16.90 -25.49 0.50
C THR A 261 -16.99 -23.98 0.67
N GLU A 262 -18.19 -23.43 0.58
CA GLU A 262 -18.44 -22.00 0.80
C GLU A 262 -19.17 -21.77 2.12
N GLY A 263 -18.87 -20.65 2.76
CA GLY A 263 -19.57 -20.24 3.96
C GLY A 263 -19.33 -18.78 4.30
N THR A 264 -19.87 -18.37 5.45
CA THR A 264 -19.77 -17.00 5.94
C THR A 264 -18.97 -16.96 7.24
N ILE A 265 -18.01 -16.05 7.33
CA ILE A 265 -17.20 -15.87 8.55
C ILE A 265 -18.07 -15.33 9.68
N THR A 266 -18.03 -16.01 10.82
CA THR A 266 -18.77 -15.66 12.05
C THR A 266 -17.84 -15.39 13.23
N GLY A 267 -16.68 -16.06 13.29
CA GLY A 267 -15.66 -15.88 14.31
C GLY A 267 -14.30 -15.55 13.70
N ILE A 268 -13.51 -14.72 14.39
CA ILE A 268 -12.15 -14.33 13.98
C ILE A 268 -11.24 -14.46 15.19
N TYR A 269 -10.12 -15.14 15.02
CA TYR A 269 -9.08 -15.29 16.03
C TYR A 269 -7.74 -14.82 15.43
N PRO A 270 -7.40 -13.53 15.57
CA PRO A 270 -6.25 -12.92 14.92
C PRO A 270 -4.92 -13.60 15.22
N TRP A 271 -4.76 -14.13 16.44
CA TRP A 271 -3.54 -14.75 16.95
C TRP A 271 -3.56 -16.28 16.88
N GLY A 272 -4.49 -16.84 16.11
CA GLY A 272 -4.75 -18.28 16.06
C GLY A 272 -5.57 -18.78 17.25
N LYS A 273 -5.92 -20.07 17.20
CA LYS A 273 -6.62 -20.80 18.26
C LYS A 273 -6.35 -22.30 18.15
N ALA A 274 -6.48 -23.01 19.27
CA ALA A 274 -6.22 -24.44 19.38
C ALA A 274 -4.79 -24.82 18.92
N ARG A 275 -4.66 -25.63 17.86
CA ARG A 275 -3.38 -26.13 17.34
C ARG A 275 -2.68 -25.16 16.38
N VAL A 276 -3.34 -24.08 15.97
CA VAL A 276 -2.78 -23.07 15.05
C VAL A 276 -2.54 -21.80 15.86
N LYS A 277 -1.29 -21.31 15.92
CA LYS A 277 -0.88 -20.15 16.75
C LYS A 277 -0.04 -19.11 16.00
N ASP A 278 0.25 -19.38 14.74
CA ASP A 278 1.17 -18.64 13.88
C ASP A 278 0.44 -17.81 12.81
N GLN A 279 -0.88 -17.96 12.70
CA GLN A 279 -1.72 -17.23 11.76
C GLN A 279 -3.15 -17.02 12.28
N PRO A 280 -3.91 -16.07 11.71
CA PRO A 280 -5.33 -15.93 11.97
C PRO A 280 -6.10 -17.22 11.63
N VAL A 281 -7.14 -17.51 12.42
CA VAL A 281 -8.11 -18.57 12.11
C VAL A 281 -9.54 -18.07 12.26
N TYR A 282 -10.47 -18.74 11.60
CA TYR A 282 -11.86 -18.28 11.44
C TYR A 282 -12.85 -19.37 11.81
N ASP A 283 -13.98 -18.97 12.38
CA ASP A 283 -15.17 -19.83 12.44
C ASP A 283 -16.04 -19.50 11.23
N ILE A 284 -16.35 -20.50 10.41
CA ILE A 284 -17.09 -20.34 9.15
C ILE A 284 -18.42 -21.09 9.25
N ASN A 285 -19.54 -20.39 9.04
CA ASN A 285 -20.86 -20.99 8.99
C ASN A 285 -21.15 -21.49 7.57
N VAL A 286 -21.36 -22.81 7.45
CA VAL A 286 -21.75 -23.51 6.23
C VAL A 286 -23.15 -24.09 6.47
N ASN A 287 -24.18 -23.49 5.85
CA ASN A 287 -25.57 -23.97 5.91
C ASN A 287 -26.08 -24.24 7.35
N GLY A 288 -25.73 -23.38 8.31
CA GLY A 288 -26.14 -23.49 9.71
C GLY A 288 -25.18 -24.29 10.60
N ILE A 289 -24.13 -24.88 10.03
CA ILE A 289 -23.11 -25.63 10.77
C ILE A 289 -21.83 -24.78 10.83
N VAL A 290 -21.29 -24.59 12.04
CA VAL A 290 -20.04 -23.84 12.23
C VAL A 290 -18.85 -24.79 12.12
N VAL A 291 -17.98 -24.51 11.16
CA VAL A 291 -16.65 -25.12 11.04
C VAL A 291 -15.65 -24.22 11.78
N PRO A 292 -15.11 -24.66 12.93
CA PRO A 292 -14.26 -23.80 13.75
C PRO A 292 -12.81 -23.82 13.30
N TYR A 293 -12.12 -22.70 13.54
CA TYR A 293 -10.65 -22.56 13.43
C TYR A 293 -10.05 -22.91 12.06
N VAL A 294 -10.76 -22.60 10.97
CA VAL A 294 -10.23 -22.68 9.59
C VAL A 294 -9.08 -21.71 9.44
N LYS A 295 -7.92 -22.16 8.94
CA LYS A 295 -6.73 -21.33 8.76
C LYS A 295 -6.93 -20.30 7.66
N GLU A 296 -6.39 -19.10 7.83
CA GLU A 296 -6.40 -18.09 6.76
C GLU A 296 -5.75 -18.62 5.46
N SER A 297 -4.66 -19.39 5.58
CA SER A 297 -3.97 -20.03 4.44
C SER A 297 -4.84 -21.01 3.65
N ASP A 298 -5.91 -21.51 4.25
CA ASP A 298 -6.77 -22.54 3.65
C ASP A 298 -8.05 -21.93 3.04
N ILE A 299 -8.18 -20.59 3.11
CA ILE A 299 -9.33 -19.82 2.61
C ILE A 299 -8.97 -19.14 1.29
N ALA A 300 -9.80 -19.37 0.28
CA ALA A 300 -9.84 -18.58 -0.95
C ALA A 300 -10.89 -17.45 -0.81
N GLY A 301 -10.48 -16.21 -1.06
CA GLY A 301 -11.41 -15.07 -1.11
C GLY A 301 -12.50 -15.29 -2.16
N TYR A 302 -13.70 -14.78 -1.89
CA TYR A 302 -14.80 -14.82 -2.87
C TYR A 302 -14.40 -13.98 -4.10
N GLY A 303 -14.39 -14.58 -5.29
CA GLY A 303 -14.03 -13.89 -6.53
C GLY A 303 -12.92 -14.54 -7.37
N ARG A 304 -12.36 -15.69 -6.96
CA ARG A 304 -11.72 -16.60 -7.93
C ARG A 304 -12.82 -17.36 -8.70
N GLU A 305 -13.64 -16.65 -9.46
CA GLU A 305 -14.15 -17.26 -10.69
C GLU A 305 -12.99 -17.25 -11.68
N GLU A 306 -12.80 -18.40 -12.34
CA GLU A 306 -11.69 -18.75 -13.24
C GLU A 306 -11.23 -17.64 -14.20
#